data_AF-A0A553ZS56-F1
#
_entry.id   AF-A0A553ZS56-F1
#
_cell.length_a   1.000
_cell.length_b   1.000
_cell.length_c   1.000
_cell.angle_alpha   90.00
_cell.angle_beta   90.00
_cell.angle_gamma   90.00
#
_symmetry.space_group_name_H-M   'P 1'
#
loop_
_entity.id
_entity.type
_entity.pdbx_description
1 polymer ?
#
loop_
_entity_poly.entity_id
_entity_poly.type
_entity_poly.pdbx_seq_one_letter_code
_entity_poly.pdbx_strand_id
1 'polypeptide(L)'
;TPLTYNEINGKPFGLDYELAKQFADYLGVKLKVTVRQNISQLFDDLDNGNADLLAAGLVYNSERVKNYQPGPTYYSVSQQL
;
A
#
# COMPACT_ATOMS: atom_id res chain seq x y z
N THR A 1 -0.56 11.49 -12.11
CA THR A 1 -1.23 11.56 -10.79
C THR A 1 -0.62 10.52 -9.91
N PRO A 2 -0.20 10.86 -8.69
CA PRO A 2 0.56 9.89 -7.93
C PRO A 2 -0.42 8.89 -7.31
N LEU A 3 -0.22 7.61 -7.64
CA LEU A 3 -1.19 6.53 -7.42
C LEU A 3 -1.20 6.02 -5.98
N THR A 4 -0.13 6.25 -5.22
CA THR A 4 0.07 5.63 -3.90
C THR A 4 -0.34 6.58 -2.76
N TYR A 5 0.62 7.24 -2.10
CA TYR A 5 0.43 8.15 -0.98
C TYR A 5 1.21 9.44 -1.20
N ASN A 6 0.51 10.57 -1.14
CA ASN A 6 1.11 11.91 -1.29
C ASN A 6 0.39 12.89 -0.39
N GLU A 7 1.01 14.04 -0.13
CA GLU A 7 0.40 15.11 0.66
C GLU A 7 0.48 16.44 -0.08
N ILE A 8 -0.65 17.16 -0.13
CA ILE A 8 -0.71 18.56 -0.57
C ILE A 8 -1.31 19.37 0.57
N ASN A 9 -0.60 20.39 1.05
CA ASN A 9 -1.03 21.25 2.16
C ASN A 9 -1.45 20.45 3.41
N GLY A 10 -0.73 19.37 3.72
CA GLY A 10 -1.02 18.48 4.85
C GLY A 10 -2.26 17.60 4.69
N LYS A 11 -2.87 17.57 3.50
CA LYS A 11 -3.97 16.64 3.17
C LYS A 11 -3.41 15.45 2.40
N PRO A 12 -3.48 14.23 2.95
CA PRO A 12 -3.05 13.04 2.23
C PRO A 12 -4.04 12.71 1.11
N PHE A 13 -3.52 12.19 0.01
CA PHE A 13 -4.29 11.75 -1.15
C PHE A 13 -3.52 10.67 -1.92
N GLY A 14 -4.23 10.01 -2.83
CA GLY A 14 -3.72 8.92 -3.66
C GLY A 14 -4.59 7.68 -3.51
N LEU A 15 -4.59 6.80 -4.52
CA LEU A 15 -5.51 5.67 -4.56
C LEU A 15 -5.28 4.71 -3.40
N ASP A 16 -4.02 4.36 -3.10
CA ASP A 16 -3.68 3.50 -1.96
C ASP A 16 -4.14 4.11 -0.63
N TYR A 17 -3.96 5.42 -0.45
CA TYR A 17 -4.40 6.13 0.76
C TYR A 17 -5.93 6.11 0.91
N GLU A 18 -6.67 6.46 -0.14
CA GLU A 18 -8.13 6.54 -0.08
C GLU A 18 -8.76 5.16 0.18
N LEU A 19 -8.23 4.10 -0.44
CA LEU A 19 -8.69 2.73 -0.21
C LEU A 19 -8.36 2.28 1.23
N ALA A 20 -7.13 2.50 1.70
CA ALA A 20 -6.75 2.15 3.07
C ALA A 20 -7.59 2.93 4.10
N LYS A 21 -7.90 4.20 3.82
CA LYS A 21 -8.75 5.03 4.68
C LYS A 21 -10.17 4.48 4.74
N GLN A 22 -10.79 4.18 3.59
CA GLN A 22 -12.14 3.62 3.55
C GLN A 22 -12.21 2.24 4.23
N PHE A 23 -11.15 1.43 4.10
CA PHE A 23 -11.09 0.13 4.77
C PHE A 23 -10.97 0.27 6.30
N ALA A 24 -10.13 1.19 6.78
CA ALA A 24 -10.04 1.49 8.21
C ALA A 24 -11.37 2.03 8.77
N ASP A 25 -12.04 2.93 8.04
CA ASP A 25 -13.35 3.46 8.41
C ASP A 25 -14.40 2.34 8.48
N TYR A 26 -14.39 1.41 7.50
CA TYR A 26 -15.27 0.24 7.47
C TYR A 26 -15.06 -0.69 8.68
N LEU A 27 -13.81 -0.88 9.10
CA LEU A 27 -13.46 -1.68 10.29
C LEU A 27 -13.67 -0.93 11.62
N GLY A 28 -13.93 0.37 11.59
CA GLY A 28 -14.06 1.21 12.79
C GLY A 28 -12.73 1.48 13.52
N VAL A 29 -11.61 1.44 12.81
CA VAL A 29 -10.25 1.69 13.36
C VAL A 29 -9.62 2.96 12.79
N LYS A 30 -8.57 3.46 13.44
CA LYS A 30 -7.82 4.62 12.94
C LYS A 30 -6.74 4.18 11.97
N LEU A 31 -6.73 4.75 10.77
CA LEU A 31 -5.63 4.58 9.83
C LEU A 31 -4.35 5.25 10.38
N LYS A 32 -3.24 4.49 10.42
CA LYS A 32 -1.89 5.01 10.67
C LYS A 32 -1.02 4.68 9.46
N VAL A 33 -0.51 5.70 8.78
CA VAL A 33 0.34 5.54 7.59
C VAL A 33 1.81 5.67 7.98
N THR A 34 2.63 4.74 7.53
CA THR A 34 4.10 4.80 7.63
C THR A 34 4.68 4.72 6.22
N VAL A 35 5.46 5.71 5.81
CA VAL A 35 6.09 5.76 4.48
C VAL A 35 7.51 5.20 4.55
N ARG A 36 7.86 4.30 3.63
CA ARG A 36 9.21 3.74 3.47
C ARG A 36 9.81 4.12 2.13
N GLN A 37 11.14 4.15 2.07
CA GLN A 37 11.92 4.58 0.90
C GLN A 37 12.13 3.43 -0.11
N ASN A 38 12.06 2.17 0.34
CA ASN A 38 12.30 1.02 -0.52
C ASN A 38 11.34 -0.14 -0.19
N ILE A 39 11.19 -1.05 -1.14
CA ILE A 39 10.23 -2.15 -1.04
C ILE A 39 10.64 -3.18 0.02
N SER A 40 11.93 -3.42 0.22
CA SER A 40 12.39 -4.38 1.24
C SER A 40 11.92 -3.98 2.63
N GLN A 41 12.04 -2.70 2.99
CA GLN A 41 11.55 -2.17 4.27
C GLN A 41 10.04 -2.36 4.48
N LEU A 42 9.24 -2.35 3.41
CA LEU A 42 7.80 -2.62 3.51
C LEU A 42 7.55 -4.06 3.96
N PHE A 43 8.25 -5.02 3.35
CA PHE A 43 8.12 -6.42 3.71
C PHE A 43 8.74 -6.73 5.08
N ASP A 44 9.86 -6.09 5.42
CA ASP A 44 10.43 -6.17 6.77
C ASP A 44 9.42 -5.69 7.83
N ASP A 45 8.68 -4.61 7.56
CA ASP A 45 7.64 -4.13 8.48
C ASP A 45 6.48 -5.12 8.62
N LEU A 46 6.05 -5.75 7.52
CA LEU A 46 5.00 -6.77 7.55
C LEU A 46 5.44 -8.02 8.33
N ASP A 47 6.66 -8.50 8.07
CA ASP A 47 7.22 -9.71 8.71
C ASP A 47 7.42 -9.52 10.22
N ASN A 48 7.79 -8.31 10.64
CA ASN A 48 8.04 -7.97 12.05
C ASN A 48 6.78 -7.47 12.80
N GLY A 49 5.61 -7.43 12.15
CA GLY A 49 4.37 -6.95 12.76
C GLY A 49 4.32 -5.44 12.99
N ASN A 50 5.15 -4.67 12.30
CA ASN A 50 5.13 -3.20 12.31
C ASN A 50 4.09 -2.62 11.34
N ALA A 51 3.53 -3.43 10.45
CA ALA A 51 2.45 -3.08 9.52
C ALA A 51 1.44 -4.22 9.38
N ASP A 52 0.16 -3.88 9.25
CA ASP A 52 -0.93 -4.84 9.03
C ASP A 52 -1.14 -5.16 7.55
N LEU A 53 -0.83 -4.23 6.65
CA LEU A 53 -0.95 -4.37 5.20
C LEU A 53 0.01 -3.43 4.47
N LEU A 54 0.28 -3.73 3.19
CA LEU A 54 1.12 -2.92 2.31
C LEU A 54 0.28 -2.32 1.17
N ALA A 55 0.27 -0.99 1.06
CA ALA A 55 -0.42 -0.25 0.00
C ALA A 55 0.55 0.77 -0.63
N ALA A 56 1.34 0.29 -1.59
CA ALA A 56 2.45 1.04 -2.19
C ALA A 56 2.61 0.77 -3.69
N GLY A 57 1.50 0.57 -4.42
CA GLY A 57 1.52 0.27 -5.86
C GLY A 57 2.33 -1.00 -6.22
N LEU A 58 2.30 -2.01 -5.33
CA LEU A 58 3.08 -3.23 -5.51
C LEU A 58 2.54 -4.06 -6.68
N VAL A 59 3.40 -4.30 -7.67
CA VAL A 59 3.09 -5.20 -8.79
C VAL A 59 3.08 -6.65 -8.32
N TYR A 60 2.16 -7.44 -8.89
CA TYR A 60 2.11 -8.88 -8.67
C TYR A 60 3.47 -9.53 -8.93
N ASN A 61 3.90 -10.40 -8.02
CA ASN A 61 5.19 -11.08 -8.10
C ASN A 61 5.06 -12.52 -7.60
N SER A 62 5.38 -13.48 -8.46
CA SER A 62 5.25 -14.91 -8.19
C SER A 62 6.11 -15.42 -7.03
N GLU A 63 7.22 -14.75 -6.72
CA GLU A 63 8.06 -15.11 -5.58
C GLU A 63 7.48 -14.58 -4.27
N ARG A 64 6.92 -13.36 -4.27
CA ARG A 64 6.30 -12.77 -3.08
C ARG A 64 5.06 -13.55 -2.64
N VAL A 65 4.24 -14.03 -3.57
CA VAL A 65 3.03 -14.80 -3.22
C VAL A 65 3.30 -16.14 -2.54
N LYS A 66 4.56 -16.62 -2.52
CA LYS A 66 4.95 -17.80 -1.74
C LYS A 66 4.87 -17.55 -0.23
N ASN A 67 5.07 -16.29 0.19
CA ASN A 67 5.13 -15.90 1.60
C ASN A 67 4.03 -14.91 2.00
N TYR A 68 3.39 -14.25 1.04
CA TYR A 68 2.41 -13.19 1.27
C TYR A 68 1.11 -13.42 0.52
N GLN A 69 0.00 -12.99 1.10
CA GLN A 69 -1.31 -13.05 0.45
C GLN A 69 -1.62 -11.70 -0.23
N PRO A 70 -1.66 -11.63 -1.57
CA PRO A 70 -2.11 -10.42 -2.25
C PRO A 70 -3.62 -10.23 -2.06
N GLY A 71 -4.03 -8.96 -1.97
CA GLY A 71 -5.43 -8.57 -2.10
C GLY A 71 -5.91 -8.59 -3.57
N PRO A 72 -7.16 -8.19 -3.83
CA PRO A 72 -7.67 -8.06 -5.20
C PRO A 72 -6.85 -7.07 -6.02
N THR A 73 -6.66 -7.35 -7.31
CA THR A 73 -6.03 -6.41 -8.23
C THR A 73 -6.95 -5.22 -8.49
N TYR A 74 -6.47 -3.99 -8.26
CA TYR A 74 -7.28 -2.77 -8.43
C TYR A 74 -7.13 -2.12 -9.82
N TYR A 75 -5.94 -2.17 -10.42
CA TYR A 75 -5.66 -1.63 -11.75
C TYR A 75 -4.44 -2.30 -12.38
N SER A 76 -4.31 -2.18 -13.70
CA SER A 76 -3.14 -2.63 -14.46
C SER A 76 -2.45 -1.43 -15.09
N VAL A 77 -1.12 -1.46 -15.14
CA VAL A 77 -0.31 -0.44 -15.81
C VAL A 77 0.44 -1.04 -16.99
N SER A 78 0.45 -0.34 -18.11
CA SER A 78 1.32 -0.66 -19.26
C SER A 78 2.50 0.29 -19.22
N GLN A 79 3.70 -0.23 -18.95
CA GLN A 79 4.91 0.56 -19.05
C GLN A 79 5.27 0.76 -20.53
N GLN A 80 5.25 2.00 -21.01
CA GLN A 80 5.88 2.36 -22.28
C GLN A 80 7.35 2.69 -22.02
N LEU A 81 8.23 2.08 -22.81
CA LEU A 81 9.67 2.39 -22.87
C LEU A 81 9.92 3.67 -23.67
#